data_AF-A0A971MQS7-F1
#
_entry.id   AF-A0A971MQS7-F1
#
_cell.length_a   1.000
_cell.length_b   1.000
_cell.length_c   1.000
_cell.angle_alpha   90.00
_cell.angle_beta   90.00
_cell.angle_gamma   90.00
#
_symmetry.space_group_name_H-M   'P 1'
#
loop_
_entity.id
_entity.type
_entity.pdbx_description
1 polymer ?
#
loop_
_entity_poly.entity_id
_entity_poly.type
_entity_poly.pdbx_seq_one_letter_code
_entity_poly.pdbx_strand_id
1 'polypeptide(L)'
;MSLKYRLAENEALYNCRVKRYGNIDKWTVFSKPILNPYCEPVIRRKRTCFKKSKDNEIREDSIRRARIKIMDIAHANRFEYFVTFTLNQEKVNRYDKDMILKKLHSWLKRRAHDFKYILVPELHEDGAIHFHGFVSGWLKMEDSGRKTKRGQTIYNAGKWDLGFSTAVKLEGPYNRIVNYLLKYITKDNARIFGKSYFAGGKYLKREVPTRYENIGFEEIEGKVYHIPAAGLSVKYMDYDYEKAKVSRETIDLQE
;
A
#
# COMPACT_ATOMS: atom_id res chain seq x y z
N MET A 1 -44.49 6.55 2.85
CA MET A 1 -44.12 5.11 2.97
C MET A 1 -43.15 4.80 1.84
N SER A 2 -41.83 4.90 2.08
CA SER A 2 -40.83 4.65 1.03
C SER A 2 -40.62 3.14 0.88
N LEU A 3 -41.04 2.56 -0.25
CA LEU A 3 -40.59 1.23 -0.66
C LEU A 3 -39.07 1.29 -0.80
N LYS A 4 -38.34 0.66 0.13
CA LYS A 4 -36.91 0.43 -0.03
C LYS A 4 -36.70 -0.58 -1.16
N TYR A 5 -36.55 -0.10 -2.39
CA TYR A 5 -36.09 -0.92 -3.51
C TYR A 5 -34.77 -1.60 -3.11
N ARG A 6 -34.73 -2.93 -3.19
CA ARG A 6 -33.51 -3.73 -3.00
C ARG A 6 -33.26 -4.46 -4.31
N LEU A 7 -32.06 -4.31 -4.85
CA LEU A 7 -31.65 -4.97 -6.09
C LEU A 7 -31.30 -6.44 -5.84
N ALA A 8 -31.43 -7.27 -6.88
CA ALA A 8 -30.84 -8.59 -6.87
C ALA A 8 -29.29 -8.49 -6.86
N GLU A 9 -28.59 -9.46 -6.27
CA GLU A 9 -27.12 -9.44 -6.19
C GLU A 9 -26.47 -9.29 -7.57
N ASN A 10 -27.02 -9.96 -8.58
CA ASN A 10 -26.55 -9.95 -9.95
C ASN A 10 -26.75 -8.60 -10.68
N GLU A 11 -27.62 -7.72 -10.17
CA GLU A 11 -27.88 -6.40 -10.75
C GLU A 11 -27.02 -5.29 -10.11
N ALA A 12 -26.61 -5.49 -8.86
CA ALA A 12 -25.87 -4.49 -8.08
C ALA A 12 -24.38 -4.80 -7.91
N LEU A 13 -23.98 -6.06 -8.13
CA LEU A 13 -22.62 -6.50 -7.91
C LEU A 13 -21.83 -6.55 -9.22
N TYR A 14 -20.53 -6.34 -9.07
CA TYR A 14 -19.55 -6.45 -10.14
C TYR A 14 -18.69 -7.68 -9.92
N ASN A 15 -18.24 -8.32 -11.01
CA ASN A 15 -17.29 -9.43 -10.94
C ASN A 15 -15.84 -9.01 -11.17
N CYS A 16 -15.59 -7.82 -11.72
CA CYS A 16 -14.25 -7.31 -11.96
C CYS A 16 -13.96 -6.05 -11.15
N ARG A 17 -12.74 -5.98 -10.62
CA ARG A 17 -12.11 -4.75 -10.12
C ARG A 17 -10.83 -4.49 -10.91
N VAL A 18 -10.69 -3.28 -11.42
CA VAL A 18 -9.44 -2.82 -12.05
C VAL A 18 -8.86 -1.66 -11.28
N LYS A 19 -7.61 -1.79 -10.84
CA LYS A 19 -6.85 -0.75 -10.14
C LYS A 19 -5.72 -0.22 -11.02
N ARG A 20 -5.61 1.10 -11.14
CA ARG A 20 -4.58 1.75 -11.96
C ARG A 20 -3.38 2.20 -11.13
N TYR A 21 -2.19 1.69 -11.48
CA TYR A 21 -0.91 2.04 -10.88
C TYR A 21 0.01 2.66 -11.94
N GLY A 22 -0.14 3.96 -12.18
CA GLY A 22 0.57 4.63 -13.28
C GLY A 22 0.12 4.07 -14.64
N ASN A 23 1.05 3.42 -15.35
CA ASN A 23 0.84 2.78 -16.65
C ASN A 23 0.42 1.30 -16.56
N ILE A 24 0.14 0.78 -15.37
CA ILE A 24 -0.25 -0.62 -15.18
C ILE A 24 -1.66 -0.71 -14.60
N ASP A 25 -2.53 -1.43 -15.27
CA ASP A 25 -3.82 -1.84 -14.73
C ASP A 25 -3.73 -3.24 -14.13
N LYS A 26 -4.10 -3.39 -12.87
CA LYS A 26 -4.24 -4.71 -12.22
C LYS A 26 -5.71 -5.09 -12.15
N TRP A 27 -6.05 -6.18 -12.84
CA TRP A 27 -7.39 -6.73 -12.92
C TRP A 27 -7.53 -7.86 -11.91
N THR A 28 -8.66 -7.87 -11.19
CA THR A 28 -9.10 -8.98 -10.36
C THR A 28 -10.50 -9.36 -10.83
N VAL A 29 -10.62 -10.52 -11.47
CA VAL A 29 -11.87 -10.98 -12.10
C VAL A 29 -12.35 -12.21 -11.36
N PHE A 30 -13.55 -12.16 -10.80
CA PHE A 30 -14.19 -13.27 -10.09
C PHE A 30 -15.16 -14.01 -11.01
N SER A 31 -15.32 -15.32 -10.81
CA SER A 31 -16.27 -16.12 -11.57
C SER A 31 -17.74 -15.78 -11.29
N LYS A 32 -18.01 -14.99 -10.23
CA LYS A 32 -19.35 -14.50 -9.89
C LYS A 32 -19.27 -13.03 -9.46
N PRO A 33 -20.32 -12.22 -9.68
CA PRO A 33 -20.40 -10.87 -9.13
C PRO A 33 -20.39 -10.89 -7.60
N ILE A 34 -19.38 -10.29 -6.98
CA ILE A 34 -19.22 -10.26 -5.50
C ILE A 34 -18.84 -8.89 -4.96
N LEU A 35 -18.54 -7.93 -5.83
CA LEU A 35 -18.02 -6.62 -5.47
C LEU A 35 -19.17 -5.62 -5.42
N ASN A 36 -19.37 -4.98 -4.27
CA ASN A 36 -20.35 -3.92 -4.08
C ASN A 36 -19.65 -2.59 -3.75
N PRO A 37 -19.01 -1.93 -4.74
CA PRO A 37 -18.22 -0.73 -4.50
C PRO A 37 -19.06 0.48 -4.11
N TYR A 38 -20.33 0.52 -4.54
CA TYR A 38 -21.26 1.63 -4.31
C TYR A 38 -22.17 1.40 -3.09
N CYS A 39 -21.95 0.31 -2.34
CA CYS A 39 -22.71 -0.03 -1.15
C CYS A 39 -24.23 -0.15 -1.39
N GLU A 40 -24.63 -0.61 -2.57
CA GLU A 40 -26.03 -0.78 -2.94
C GLU A 40 -26.77 -1.73 -1.99
N PRO A 41 -28.03 -1.42 -1.63
CA PRO A 41 -28.83 -2.25 -0.74
C PRO A 41 -29.26 -3.54 -1.46
N VAL A 42 -28.50 -4.62 -1.24
CA VAL A 42 -28.76 -5.94 -1.84
C VAL A 42 -29.46 -6.89 -0.87
N ILE A 43 -30.33 -7.75 -1.40
CA ILE A 43 -30.88 -8.89 -0.65
C ILE A 43 -29.77 -9.93 -0.45
N ARG A 44 -29.02 -9.83 0.65
CA ARG A 44 -27.91 -10.73 0.93
C ARG A 44 -28.40 -12.13 1.26
N ARG A 45 -27.84 -13.14 0.58
CA ARG A 45 -27.94 -14.53 1.05
C ARG A 45 -27.19 -14.69 2.38
N LYS A 46 -27.72 -15.54 3.28
CA LYS A 46 -27.05 -15.89 4.56
C LYS A 46 -25.67 -16.46 4.23
N ARG A 47 -24.61 -15.70 4.53
CA ARG A 47 -23.22 -16.20 4.44
C ARG A 47 -22.88 -16.91 5.75
N THR A 48 -22.25 -18.07 5.65
CA THR A 48 -21.61 -18.70 6.81
C THR A 48 -20.49 -17.77 7.30
N CYS A 49 -20.51 -17.41 8.58
CA CYS A 49 -19.41 -16.65 9.14
C CYS A 49 -18.22 -17.60 9.29
N PHE A 50 -17.08 -17.24 8.70
CA PHE A 50 -15.85 -17.96 8.95
C PHE A 50 -15.39 -17.61 10.38
N LYS A 51 -15.36 -18.59 11.28
CA LYS A 51 -14.83 -18.39 12.63
C LYS A 51 -13.32 -18.18 12.53
N LYS A 52 -12.84 -17.03 13.02
CA LYS A 52 -11.41 -16.71 13.13
C LYS A 52 -10.74 -17.78 14.01
N SER A 53 -9.67 -18.43 13.53
CA SER A 53 -8.84 -19.28 14.37
C SER A 53 -8.23 -18.42 15.50
N LYS A 54 -8.13 -18.98 16.70
CA LYS A 54 -7.65 -18.27 17.91
C LYS A 54 -6.12 -18.04 17.90
N ASP A 55 -5.40 -18.49 16.87
CA ASP A 55 -3.96 -18.32 16.82
C ASP A 55 -3.55 -16.86 16.62
N ASN A 56 -2.60 -16.43 17.45
CA ASN A 56 -1.94 -15.12 17.38
C ASN A 56 -0.87 -15.05 16.28
N GLU A 57 -0.79 -16.05 15.39
CA GLU A 57 0.13 -16.01 14.27
C GLU A 57 -0.25 -14.92 13.27
N ILE A 58 0.76 -14.14 12.85
CA ILE A 58 0.59 -13.17 11.79
C ILE A 58 0.42 -13.95 10.49
N ARG A 59 -0.85 -14.09 10.11
CA ARG A 59 -1.26 -14.70 8.86
C ARG A 59 -0.66 -13.93 7.67
N GLU A 60 -0.22 -14.67 6.67
CA GLU A 60 0.39 -14.12 5.45
C GLU A 60 -0.57 -13.21 4.68
N ASP A 61 -1.88 -13.42 4.82
CA ASP A 61 -2.91 -12.56 4.26
C ASP A 61 -2.88 -11.14 4.84
N SER A 62 -2.48 -10.97 6.10
CA SER A 62 -2.34 -9.66 6.75
C SER A 62 -1.21 -8.86 6.11
N ILE A 63 -0.06 -9.51 5.90
CA ILE A 63 1.12 -8.91 5.25
C ILE A 63 0.80 -8.57 3.81
N ARG A 64 0.16 -9.49 3.07
CA ARG A 64 -0.26 -9.25 1.68
C ARG A 64 -1.20 -8.05 1.60
N ARG A 65 -2.16 -7.92 2.52
CA ARG A 65 -3.06 -6.75 2.60
C ARG A 65 -2.30 -5.46 2.89
N ALA A 66 -1.34 -5.48 3.82
CA ALA A 66 -0.51 -4.32 4.12
C ALA A 66 0.31 -3.88 2.90
N ARG A 67 0.94 -4.82 2.19
CA ARG A 67 1.68 -4.55 0.94
C ARG A 67 0.78 -3.90 -0.11
N ILE A 68 -0.42 -4.47 -0.34
CA ILE A 68 -1.39 -3.90 -1.29
C ILE A 68 -1.80 -2.49 -0.88
N LYS A 69 -2.06 -2.24 0.40
CA LYS A 69 -2.44 -0.89 0.87
C LYS A 69 -1.30 0.11 0.75
N ILE A 70 -0.04 -0.29 0.99
CA ILE A 70 1.11 0.57 0.74
C ILE A 70 1.24 0.86 -0.75
N MET A 71 1.07 -0.13 -1.63
CA MET A 71 1.04 0.11 -3.09
C MET A 71 -0.06 1.11 -3.46
N ASP A 72 -1.28 0.93 -2.95
CA ASP A 72 -2.39 1.84 -3.21
C ASP A 72 -2.06 3.27 -2.79
N ILE A 73 -1.59 3.46 -1.54
CA ILE A 73 -1.24 4.79 -1.02
C ILE A 73 -0.06 5.38 -1.81
N ALA A 74 0.98 4.59 -2.05
CA ALA A 74 2.18 5.05 -2.73
C ALA A 74 1.90 5.46 -4.17
N HIS A 75 0.98 4.81 -4.89
CA HIS A 75 0.62 5.18 -6.27
C HIS A 75 -0.50 6.22 -6.35
N ALA A 76 -1.33 6.34 -5.32
CA ALA A 76 -2.33 7.40 -5.25
C ALA A 76 -1.72 8.78 -4.92
N ASN A 77 -0.47 8.80 -4.45
CA ASN A 77 0.28 10.01 -4.13
C ASN A 77 1.61 10.01 -4.86
N ARG A 78 2.21 11.18 -5.10
CA ARG A 78 3.59 11.27 -5.59
C ARG A 78 4.47 11.66 -4.42
N PHE A 79 5.15 10.67 -3.83
CA PHE A 79 6.12 10.95 -2.77
C PHE A 79 7.43 11.49 -3.35
N GLU A 80 8.20 12.22 -2.53
CA GLU A 80 9.37 12.97 -3.00
C GLU A 80 10.67 12.41 -2.44
N TYR A 81 10.66 11.91 -1.20
CA TYR A 81 11.85 11.43 -0.52
C TYR A 81 11.63 10.03 0.07
N PHE A 82 12.66 9.17 -0.03
CA PHE A 82 12.83 8.01 0.82
C PHE A 82 13.49 8.48 2.11
N VAL A 83 12.93 8.12 3.26
CA VAL A 83 13.44 8.50 4.56
C VAL A 83 13.78 7.29 5.40
N THR A 84 14.82 7.45 6.22
CA THR A 84 15.10 6.59 7.36
C THR A 84 15.14 7.44 8.61
N PHE A 85 14.35 7.10 9.61
CA PHE A 85 14.39 7.69 10.94
C PHE A 85 14.99 6.70 11.94
N THR A 86 16.03 7.17 12.64
CA THR A 86 16.72 6.44 13.70
C THR A 86 16.49 7.17 15.02
N LEU A 87 16.16 6.43 16.07
CA LEU A 87 15.93 6.98 17.40
C LEU A 87 17.26 7.17 18.14
N ASN A 88 17.44 8.30 18.81
CA ASN A 88 18.57 8.49 19.73
C ASN A 88 18.19 7.94 21.11
N GLN A 89 19.01 7.03 21.65
CA GLN A 89 18.83 6.41 22.96
C GLN A 89 18.76 7.41 24.12
N GLU A 90 19.48 8.53 24.03
CA GLU A 90 19.45 9.62 25.01
C GLU A 90 18.09 10.33 25.06
N LYS A 91 17.35 10.32 23.94
CA LYS A 91 16.05 10.99 23.81
C LYS A 91 14.89 10.05 24.03
N VAL A 92 15.01 8.80 23.61
CA VAL A 92 13.96 7.77 23.65
C VAL A 92 14.62 6.43 23.92
N ASN A 93 14.15 5.70 24.93
CA ASN A 93 14.48 4.28 25.06
C ASN A 93 14.02 3.55 23.79
N ARG A 94 14.99 3.20 22.94
CA ARG A 94 14.79 2.63 21.61
C ARG A 94 14.34 1.16 21.61
N TYR A 95 14.18 0.58 22.79
CA TYR A 95 13.69 -0.78 23.03
C TYR A 95 12.26 -0.82 23.58
N ASP A 96 11.77 0.30 24.15
CA ASP A 96 10.40 0.41 24.68
C ASP A 96 9.42 0.78 23.56
N LYS A 97 8.75 -0.25 23.04
CA LYS A 97 7.78 -0.13 21.94
C LYS A 97 6.67 0.88 22.27
N ASP A 98 6.12 0.87 23.47
CA ASP A 98 4.98 1.71 23.82
C ASP A 98 5.38 3.18 23.91
N MET A 99 6.54 3.47 24.50
CA MET A 99 7.08 4.82 24.52
C MET A 99 7.40 5.32 23.11
N ILE A 100 8.05 4.50 22.28
CA ILE A 100 8.38 4.86 20.89
C ILE A 100 7.11 5.18 20.12
N LEU A 101 6.11 4.33 20.20
CA LEU A 101 4.83 4.52 19.53
C LEU A 101 4.15 5.82 19.98
N LYS A 102 4.14 6.11 21.28
CA LYS A 102 3.58 7.34 21.83
C LYS A 102 4.29 8.59 21.30
N LYS A 103 5.63 8.60 21.32
CA LYS A 103 6.42 9.74 20.83
C LYS A 103 6.28 9.92 19.31
N LEU A 104 6.35 8.83 18.55
CA LEU A 104 6.14 8.85 17.10
C LEU A 104 4.75 9.37 16.74
N HIS A 105 3.69 8.84 17.35
CA HIS A 105 2.33 9.32 17.10
C HIS A 105 2.15 10.80 17.43
N SER A 106 2.70 11.27 18.56
CA SER A 106 2.66 12.69 18.91
C SER A 106 3.36 13.56 17.86
N TRP A 107 4.53 13.13 17.39
CA TRP A 107 5.27 13.81 16.33
C TRP A 107 4.50 13.86 15.00
N LEU A 108 3.96 12.72 14.55
CA LEU A 108 3.19 12.61 13.31
C LEU A 108 1.88 13.41 13.38
N LYS A 109 1.18 13.38 14.51
CA LYS A 109 -0.10 14.09 14.70
C LYS A 109 0.09 15.61 14.62
N ARG A 110 1.11 16.15 15.30
CA ARG A 110 1.42 17.59 15.28
C ARG A 110 1.75 18.12 13.87
N ARG A 111 2.09 17.23 12.93
CA ARG A 111 2.55 17.59 11.59
C ARG A 111 1.71 17.00 10.48
N ALA A 112 0.51 16.53 10.79
CA ALA A 112 -0.39 15.96 9.80
C ALA A 112 -0.72 16.93 8.65
N HIS A 113 -0.59 18.24 8.86
CA HIS A 113 -0.78 19.26 7.84
C HIS A 113 0.48 19.55 7.01
N ASP A 114 1.66 19.28 7.57
CA ASP A 114 2.95 19.64 6.97
C ASP A 114 3.33 18.67 5.86
N PHE A 115 3.10 17.36 6.05
CA PHE A 115 3.53 16.34 5.10
C PHE A 115 2.62 15.12 5.07
N LYS A 116 2.74 14.37 3.98
CA LYS A 116 2.21 13.02 3.81
C LYS A 116 3.32 12.02 4.06
N TYR A 117 2.99 10.86 4.61
CA TYR A 117 3.98 9.83 4.86
C TYR A 117 3.43 8.41 4.74
N ILE A 118 4.34 7.48 4.44
CA ILE A 118 4.24 6.05 4.72
C ILE A 118 5.50 5.69 5.50
N LEU A 119 5.39 5.11 6.69
CA LEU A 119 6.51 4.64 7.50
C LEU A 119 6.30 3.17 7.84
N VAL A 120 7.37 2.39 7.74
CA VAL A 120 7.41 0.97 8.04
C VAL A 120 8.45 0.79 9.15
N PRO A 121 8.06 0.30 10.33
CA PRO A 121 9.01 0.03 11.39
C PRO A 121 9.86 -1.19 11.01
N GLU A 122 11.14 -1.18 11.38
CA GLU A 122 12.07 -2.29 11.18
C GLU A 122 12.91 -2.48 12.45
N LEU A 123 13.15 -3.75 12.83
CA LEU A 123 14.11 -4.09 13.86
C LEU A 123 15.51 -4.10 13.26
N HIS A 124 16.41 -3.32 13.86
CA HIS A 124 17.83 -3.36 13.59
C HIS A 124 18.47 -4.57 14.29
N GLU A 125 19.68 -4.96 13.89
CA GLU A 125 20.40 -6.13 14.41
C GLU A 125 20.61 -6.07 15.94
N ASP A 126 20.78 -4.86 16.48
CA ASP A 126 20.94 -4.60 17.92
C ASP A 126 19.60 -4.51 18.68
N GLY A 127 18.47 -4.79 18.02
CA GLY A 127 17.13 -4.74 18.58
C GLY A 127 16.48 -3.35 18.63
N ALA A 128 17.19 -2.29 18.21
CA ALA A 128 16.61 -0.96 18.10
C ALA A 128 15.59 -0.86 16.95
N ILE A 129 14.60 0.02 17.09
CA ILE A 129 13.58 0.22 16.06
C ILE A 129 13.94 1.40 15.16
N HIS A 130 14.02 1.15 13.85
CA HIS A 130 14.12 2.15 12.80
C HIS A 130 12.79 2.30 12.07
N PHE A 131 12.63 3.42 11.36
CA PHE A 131 11.50 3.62 10.46
C PHE A 131 11.99 3.95 9.06
N HIS A 132 11.61 3.11 8.09
CA HIS A 132 11.84 3.36 6.66
C HIS A 132 10.57 3.82 6.00
N GLY A 133 10.65 4.70 5.01
CA GLY A 133 9.41 5.22 4.45
C GLY A 133 9.55 6.22 3.33
N PHE A 134 8.40 6.76 2.96
CA PHE A 134 8.28 7.87 2.04
C PHE A 134 7.67 9.07 2.72
N VAL A 135 8.14 10.26 2.35
CA VAL A 135 7.54 11.54 2.75
C VAL A 135 7.47 12.52 1.57
N SER A 136 6.53 13.44 1.65
CA SER A 136 6.37 14.55 0.71
C SER A 136 5.60 15.69 1.37
N GLY A 137 5.94 16.93 1.06
CA GLY A 137 5.30 18.12 1.62
C GLY A 137 6.32 19.09 2.22
N TRP A 138 5.88 19.92 3.16
CA TRP A 138 6.65 21.01 3.75
C TRP A 138 7.60 20.59 4.87
N LEU A 139 8.05 19.34 4.85
CA LEU A 139 9.15 18.90 5.70
C LEU A 139 10.44 19.42 5.08
N LYS A 140 11.00 20.50 5.64
CA LYS A 140 12.25 21.10 5.16
C LYS A 140 13.34 20.03 5.15
N MET A 141 14.00 19.83 4.01
CA MET A 141 15.13 18.93 3.89
C MET A 141 16.41 19.74 3.96
N GLU A 142 17.29 19.41 4.90
CA GLU A 142 18.55 20.15 5.14
C GLU A 142 19.71 19.29 4.66
N ASP A 143 20.59 19.83 3.81
CA ASP A 143 21.72 19.08 3.26
C ASP A 143 22.59 18.55 4.42
N SER A 144 22.86 17.24 4.42
CA SER A 144 23.66 16.61 5.46
C SER A 144 25.18 16.70 5.21
N GLY A 145 25.59 17.26 4.08
CA GLY A 145 26.97 17.28 3.59
C GLY A 145 27.44 15.92 3.04
N ARG A 146 26.58 14.90 3.06
CA ARG A 146 26.89 13.53 2.64
C ARG A 146 26.19 13.19 1.33
N LYS A 147 26.78 12.26 0.58
CA LYS A 147 26.22 11.72 -0.66
C LYS A 147 26.08 10.22 -0.57
N THR A 148 25.11 9.67 -1.30
CA THR A 148 25.00 8.23 -1.52
C THR A 148 26.13 7.74 -2.43
N LYS A 149 26.33 6.43 -2.52
CA LYS A 149 27.29 5.82 -3.46
C LYS A 149 27.03 6.19 -4.93
N ARG A 150 25.80 6.59 -5.27
CA ARG A 150 25.39 7.02 -6.62
C ARG A 150 25.47 8.53 -6.81
N GLY A 151 26.05 9.26 -5.87
CA GLY A 151 26.25 10.71 -5.94
C GLY A 151 25.05 11.56 -5.53
N GLN A 152 23.92 10.95 -5.15
CA GLN A 152 22.73 11.70 -4.69
C GLN A 152 22.97 12.33 -3.33
N THR A 153 22.56 13.58 -3.15
CA THR A 153 22.62 14.26 -1.85
C THR A 153 21.76 13.55 -0.82
N ILE A 154 22.31 13.38 0.39
CA ILE A 154 21.59 12.91 1.56
C ILE A 154 21.19 14.15 2.36
N TYR A 155 19.92 14.26 2.70
CA TYR A 155 19.39 15.32 3.53
C TYR A 155 19.03 14.78 4.92
N ASN A 156 18.95 15.68 5.90
CA ASN A 156 18.26 15.44 7.17
C ASN A 156 16.82 15.95 7.03
N ALA A 157 15.87 15.17 7.54
CA ALA A 157 14.48 15.57 7.63
C ALA A 157 14.32 16.61 8.74
N GLY A 158 14.16 17.86 8.34
CA GLY A 158 14.03 18.99 9.24
C GLY A 158 12.89 18.79 10.23
N LYS A 159 13.06 19.40 11.41
CA LYS A 159 12.17 19.25 12.56
C LYS A 159 12.12 17.81 13.14
N TRP A 160 12.77 16.77 12.60
CA TRP A 160 12.84 15.46 13.29
C TRP A 160 13.62 15.64 14.60
N ASP A 161 12.96 15.45 15.75
CA ASP A 161 13.49 15.78 17.08
C ASP A 161 13.80 14.54 17.94
N LEU A 162 13.35 13.35 17.52
CA LEU A 162 13.49 12.09 18.28
C LEU A 162 14.84 11.37 18.04
N GLY A 163 15.66 11.82 17.10
CA GLY A 163 16.96 11.22 16.83
C GLY A 163 17.58 11.70 15.52
N PHE A 164 18.11 10.75 14.74
CA PHE A 164 18.77 11.00 13.46
C PHE A 164 17.83 10.71 12.30
N SER A 165 18.07 11.33 11.16
CA SER A 165 17.30 11.09 9.95
C SER A 165 18.19 11.11 8.73
N THR A 166 17.80 10.36 7.71
CA THR A 166 18.33 10.52 6.36
C THR A 166 17.15 10.60 5.39
N ALA A 167 17.28 11.42 4.37
CA ALA A 167 16.30 11.59 3.31
C ALA A 167 17.04 11.65 1.97
N VAL A 168 16.60 10.85 1.00
CA VAL A 168 17.14 10.83 -0.36
C VAL A 168 15.98 11.02 -1.33
N LYS A 169 16.16 11.90 -2.31
CA LYS A 169 15.12 12.18 -3.31
C LYS A 169 14.80 10.92 -4.12
N LEU A 170 13.52 10.69 -4.38
CA LEU A 170 13.05 9.57 -5.17
C LEU A 170 13.31 9.84 -6.65
N GLU A 171 14.19 9.04 -7.26
CA GLU A 171 14.59 9.15 -8.66
C GLU A 171 14.55 7.80 -9.35
N GLY A 172 14.08 7.77 -10.60
CA GLY A 172 13.96 6.56 -11.42
C GLY A 172 12.55 5.95 -11.44
N PRO A 173 12.41 4.70 -11.91
CA PRO A 173 11.11 4.06 -12.10
C PRO A 173 10.37 3.86 -10.77
N TYR A 174 9.28 4.61 -10.58
CA TYR A 174 8.58 4.70 -9.29
C TYR A 174 8.07 3.33 -8.78
N ASN A 175 7.63 2.43 -9.67
CA ASN A 175 7.27 1.05 -9.30
C ASN A 175 8.41 0.31 -8.57
N ARG A 176 9.66 0.48 -9.01
CA ARG A 176 10.82 -0.15 -8.36
C ARG A 176 11.10 0.46 -6.99
N ILE A 177 10.94 1.78 -6.88
CA ILE A 177 11.09 2.53 -5.63
C ILE A 177 10.06 2.05 -4.60
N VAL A 178 8.79 1.96 -4.98
CA VAL A 178 7.73 1.48 -4.07
C VAL A 178 8.00 0.02 -3.67
N ASN A 179 8.40 -0.85 -4.61
CA ASN A 179 8.79 -2.22 -4.29
C ASN A 179 9.99 -2.31 -3.33
N TYR A 180 10.92 -1.34 -3.39
CA TYR A 180 12.01 -1.25 -2.43
C TYR A 180 11.50 -0.98 -1.01
N LEU A 181 10.54 -0.05 -0.83
CA LEU A 181 9.91 0.14 0.47
C LEU A 181 9.20 -1.14 0.95
N LEU A 182 8.55 -1.87 0.05
CA LEU A 182 7.89 -3.12 0.41
C LEU A 182 8.86 -4.20 0.91
N LYS A 183 10.17 -4.11 0.63
CA LYS A 183 11.18 -5.03 1.21
C LYS A 183 11.16 -4.99 2.73
N TYR A 184 10.87 -3.82 3.30
CA TYR A 184 10.77 -3.60 4.74
C TYR A 184 9.45 -4.09 5.33
N ILE A 185 8.54 -4.71 4.57
CA ILE A 185 7.32 -5.29 5.16
C ILE A 185 7.56 -6.78 5.39
N THR A 186 7.94 -7.12 6.62
CA THR A 186 8.21 -8.49 7.08
C THR A 186 7.18 -8.97 8.12
N LYS A 187 7.20 -10.27 8.43
CA LYS A 187 6.42 -10.83 9.56
C LYS A 187 6.83 -10.17 10.88
N ASP A 188 8.12 -9.91 11.07
CA ASP A 188 8.67 -9.34 12.30
C ASP A 188 8.25 -7.89 12.50
N ASN A 189 8.15 -7.12 11.42
CA ASN A 189 7.77 -5.71 11.51
C ASN A 189 6.32 -5.52 11.98
N ALA A 190 5.42 -6.43 11.60
CA ALA A 190 4.05 -6.46 12.10
C ALA A 190 3.95 -6.83 13.60
N ARG A 191 4.95 -7.53 14.16
CA ARG A 191 5.05 -7.85 15.60
C ARG A 191 5.54 -6.67 16.45
N ILE A 192 6.09 -5.62 15.84
CA ILE A 192 6.67 -4.50 16.60
C ILE A 192 5.56 -3.73 17.32
N PHE A 193 4.60 -3.18 16.57
CA PHE A 193 3.53 -2.33 17.11
C PHE A 193 2.11 -2.88 16.87
N GLY A 194 1.99 -4.16 16.51
CA GLY A 194 0.72 -4.75 16.05
C GLY A 194 0.23 -4.17 14.71
N LYS A 195 1.09 -3.45 13.99
CA LYS A 195 0.83 -2.81 12.69
C LYS A 195 2.05 -2.95 11.80
N SER A 196 1.84 -3.26 10.52
CA SER A 196 2.93 -3.38 9.54
C SER A 196 3.44 -2.04 9.03
N TYR A 197 2.67 -0.96 9.17
CA TYR A 197 3.04 0.37 8.70
C TYR A 197 2.18 1.47 9.35
N PHE A 198 2.65 2.71 9.23
CA PHE A 198 1.97 3.95 9.55
C PHE A 198 1.81 4.76 8.26
N ALA A 199 0.64 5.35 8.03
CA ALA A 199 0.46 6.28 6.93
C ALA A 199 -0.50 7.38 7.33
N GLY A 200 -0.16 8.62 6.98
CA GLY A 200 -0.95 9.77 7.35
C GLY A 200 -0.56 11.04 6.60
N GLY A 201 -1.17 12.15 7.02
CA GLY A 201 -1.15 13.44 6.34
C GLY A 201 -2.54 13.83 5.88
N LYS A 202 -2.91 15.11 6.05
CA LYS A 202 -4.27 15.64 5.82
C LYS A 202 -4.77 15.35 4.40
N TYR A 203 -3.87 15.41 3.42
CA TYR A 203 -4.22 15.24 2.01
C TYR A 203 -3.76 13.89 1.43
N LEU A 204 -3.48 12.90 2.28
CA LEU A 204 -3.04 11.58 1.85
C LEU A 204 -4.20 10.82 1.16
N LYS A 205 -4.04 10.54 -0.14
CA LYS A 205 -4.97 9.66 -0.86
C LYS A 205 -4.68 8.21 -0.48
N ARG A 206 -5.71 7.43 -0.16
CA ARG A 206 -5.52 6.04 0.31
C ARG A 206 -5.74 4.99 -0.75
N GLU A 207 -6.40 5.36 -1.85
CA GLU A 207 -6.81 4.43 -2.89
C GLU A 207 -6.44 5.02 -4.25
N VAL A 208 -5.95 4.14 -5.12
CA VAL A 208 -5.72 4.44 -6.54
C VAL A 208 -7.05 4.52 -7.29
N PRO A 209 -7.07 5.17 -8.47
CA PRO A 209 -8.21 5.07 -9.37
C PRO A 209 -8.60 3.61 -9.58
N THR A 210 -9.84 3.30 -9.25
CA THR A 210 -10.39 1.96 -9.28
C THR A 210 -11.72 1.99 -10.01
N ARG A 211 -11.90 1.11 -10.98
CA ARG A 211 -13.17 0.90 -11.68
C ARG A 211 -13.67 -0.52 -11.49
N TYR A 212 -14.95 -0.71 -11.70
CA TYR A 212 -15.65 -1.97 -11.51
C TYR A 212 -16.49 -2.25 -12.74
N GLU A 213 -16.41 -3.49 -13.21
CA GLU A 213 -16.99 -3.92 -14.49
C GLU A 213 -17.52 -5.35 -14.35
N ASN A 214 -18.41 -5.75 -15.26
CA ASN A 214 -18.84 -7.13 -15.44
C ASN A 214 -18.23 -7.66 -16.73
N ILE A 215 -17.45 -8.73 -16.63
CA ILE A 215 -16.72 -9.31 -17.76
C ILE A 215 -16.94 -10.82 -17.79
N GLY A 216 -17.04 -11.42 -18.98
CA GLY A 216 -17.09 -12.86 -19.16
C GLY A 216 -15.86 -13.53 -18.55
N PHE A 217 -16.04 -14.26 -17.45
CA PHE A 217 -14.91 -14.90 -16.76
C PHE A 217 -14.20 -15.91 -17.65
N GLU A 218 -14.93 -16.63 -18.50
CA GLU A 218 -14.38 -17.64 -19.41
C GLU A 218 -13.75 -17.02 -20.67
N GLU A 219 -14.17 -15.82 -21.08
CA GLU A 219 -13.62 -15.10 -22.24
C GLU A 219 -12.22 -14.55 -21.98
N ILE A 220 -11.87 -14.40 -20.70
CA ILE A 220 -10.58 -13.85 -20.29
C ILE A 220 -9.56 -14.98 -20.12
N GLU A 221 -8.45 -14.90 -20.85
CA GLU A 221 -7.31 -15.79 -20.62
C GLU A 221 -6.58 -15.48 -19.31
N GLY A 222 -6.06 -16.51 -18.64
CA GLY A 222 -5.22 -16.34 -17.47
C GLY A 222 -5.33 -17.49 -16.48
N LYS A 223 -4.35 -17.55 -15.56
CA LYS A 223 -4.31 -18.57 -14.52
C LYS A 223 -5.52 -18.46 -13.59
N VAL A 224 -6.24 -19.58 -13.45
CA VAL A 224 -7.39 -19.69 -12.55
C VAL A 224 -6.93 -20.08 -11.15
N TYR A 225 -7.39 -19.34 -10.15
CA TYR A 225 -7.22 -19.66 -8.75
C TYR A 225 -8.58 -20.00 -8.14
N HIS A 226 -8.74 -21.22 -7.64
CA HIS A 226 -9.98 -21.66 -7.00
C HIS A 226 -10.01 -21.24 -5.52
N ILE A 227 -11.19 -20.83 -5.05
CA ILE A 227 -11.48 -20.49 -3.65
C ILE A 227 -12.62 -21.42 -3.19
N PRO A 228 -12.32 -22.69 -2.83
CA PRO A 228 -13.34 -23.70 -2.54
C PRO A 228 -14.29 -23.28 -1.42
N ALA A 229 -13.76 -22.67 -0.36
CA ALA A 229 -14.54 -22.20 0.78
C ALA A 229 -15.63 -21.17 0.43
N ALA A 230 -15.48 -20.48 -0.71
CA ALA A 230 -16.47 -19.51 -1.20
C ALA A 230 -17.24 -20.02 -2.43
N GLY A 231 -16.86 -21.17 -3.02
CA GLY A 231 -17.41 -21.64 -4.28
C GLY A 231 -17.17 -20.65 -5.43
N LEU A 232 -15.98 -20.03 -5.46
CA LEU A 232 -15.57 -19.00 -6.41
C LEU A 232 -14.24 -19.35 -7.06
N SER A 233 -14.00 -18.77 -8.23
CA SER A 233 -12.69 -18.73 -8.88
C SER A 233 -12.30 -17.28 -9.13
N VAL A 234 -10.99 -17.00 -9.19
CA VAL A 234 -10.46 -15.67 -9.48
C VAL A 234 -9.31 -15.76 -10.48
N LYS A 235 -9.27 -14.82 -11.42
CA LYS A 235 -8.15 -14.57 -12.34
C LYS A 235 -7.51 -13.22 -11.96
N TYR A 236 -6.20 -13.16 -12.01
CA TYR A 236 -5.41 -11.93 -11.82
C TYR A 236 -4.66 -11.65 -13.12
N MET A 237 -4.73 -10.40 -13.59
CA MET A 237 -4.02 -9.97 -14.80
C MET A 237 -3.43 -8.59 -14.57
N ASP A 238 -2.32 -8.32 -15.24
CA ASP A 238 -1.71 -7.01 -15.32
C ASP A 238 -1.71 -6.59 -16.79
N TYR A 239 -2.18 -5.38 -17.09
CA TYR A 239 -2.09 -4.77 -18.41
C TYR A 239 -1.16 -3.56 -18.35
N ASP A 240 -0.03 -3.64 -19.06
CA ASP A 240 0.99 -2.59 -19.11
C ASP A 240 0.83 -1.80 -20.42
N TYR A 241 0.36 -0.56 -20.30
CA TYR A 241 0.08 0.31 -21.45
C TYR A 241 1.34 0.66 -22.26
N GLU A 242 2.52 0.69 -21.63
CA GLU A 242 3.77 1.01 -22.34
C GLU A 242 4.24 -0.18 -23.17
N LYS A 243 4.17 -1.39 -22.62
CA LYS A 243 4.49 -2.62 -23.38
C LYS A 243 3.54 -2.82 -24.56
N ALA A 244 2.25 -2.55 -24.36
CA ALA A 244 1.24 -2.70 -25.39
C ALA A 244 1.41 -1.71 -26.57
N LYS A 245 1.95 -0.50 -26.30
CA LYS A 245 2.31 0.45 -27.37
C LYS A 245 3.48 -0.05 -28.20
N VAL A 246 4.57 -0.45 -27.55
CA VAL A 246 5.77 -0.99 -28.24
C VAL A 246 5.41 -2.18 -29.12
N SER A 247 4.56 -3.09 -28.65
CA SER A 247 4.12 -4.23 -29.47
C SER A 247 3.31 -3.81 -30.70
N ARG A 248 2.49 -2.75 -30.63
CA ARG A 248 1.72 -2.25 -31.78
C ARG A 248 2.62 -1.56 -32.80
N GLU A 249 3.52 -0.70 -32.33
CA GLU A 249 4.50 -0.03 -33.20
C GLU A 249 5.45 -1.03 -33.89
N THR A 250 5.76 -2.16 -33.25
CA THR A 250 6.59 -3.21 -33.88
C THR A 250 5.84 -3.95 -34.99
N ILE A 251 4.52 -4.13 -34.86
CA ILE A 251 3.68 -4.76 -35.90
C ILE A 251 3.53 -3.80 -37.09
N ASP A 252 3.28 -2.52 -36.84
CA ASP A 252 3.12 -1.49 -37.89
C ASP A 252 4.43 -1.21 -38.66
N LEU A 253 5.59 -1.64 -38.16
CA LEU A 253 6.88 -1.55 -38.86
C LEU A 253 7.25 -2.82 -39.65
N GLN A 254 6.43 -3.87 -39.56
CA GLN A 254 6.61 -5.14 -40.28
C GLN A 254 5.59 -5.32 -41.42
N GLU A 255 4.63 -4.40 -41.55
CA GLU A 255 3.73 -4.25 -42.70
C GLU A 255 4.22 -3.14 -43.65
#